data_AF-A0A399EDG1-F1
#
_entry.id   AF-A0A399EDG1-F1
#
_cell.length_a   1.000
_cell.length_b   1.000
_cell.length_c   1.000
_cell.angle_alpha   90.00
_cell.angle_beta   90.00
_cell.angle_gamma   90.00
#
_symmetry.space_group_name_H-M   'P 1'
#
loop_
_entity.id
_entity.type
_entity.pdbx_description
1 polymer ?
#
loop_
_entity_poly.entity_id
_entity_poly.type
_entity_poly.pdbx_seq_one_letter_code
_entity_poly.pdbx_strand_id
1 'polypeptide(L)'
;MQLERLAKTLTASLVAAVALSACAPNVTAPAMPSQVRALQADFDACAGNVNGRLDAVVNTYYPDFKRGKFVSVVFPRTDVEVARYLLTDGTQGKSSPGKRCPPSVWTLPQYLELKKKLEHAEALTAEIETAKGLKFNGLVEGNLTYVDLKTNRVLTRTFEFQSR
;
A
#
# COMPACT_ATOMS: atom_id res chain seq x y z
N MET A 1 -51.60 10.66 -38.53
CA MET A 1 -50.76 10.81 -39.75
C MET A 1 -49.52 11.61 -39.37
N GLN A 2 -48.37 11.31 -39.99
CA GLN A 2 -46.97 11.72 -39.64
C GLN A 2 -46.40 10.84 -38.50
N LEU A 3 -45.87 9.63 -38.70
CA LEU A 3 -44.83 9.16 -39.64
C LEU A 3 -43.52 9.96 -39.49
N GLU A 4 -42.60 9.32 -38.74
CA GLU A 4 -41.15 9.27 -38.94
C GLU A 4 -40.40 10.56 -39.30
N ARG A 5 -39.36 10.88 -38.51
CA ARG A 5 -37.98 11.04 -39.03
C ARG A 5 -36.96 11.38 -37.93
N LEU A 6 -35.90 10.55 -37.90
CA LEU A 6 -34.48 10.91 -37.68
C LEU A 6 -34.12 11.35 -36.24
N ALA A 7 -33.46 10.57 -35.37
CA ALA A 7 -32.33 9.66 -35.54
C ALA A 7 -31.17 10.21 -36.40
N LYS A 8 -30.04 10.43 -35.72
CA LYS A 8 -28.67 10.66 -36.24
C LYS A 8 -28.34 12.06 -36.77
N THR A 9 -27.55 12.79 -35.97
CA THR A 9 -26.49 13.67 -36.48
C THR A 9 -25.26 13.48 -35.59
N LEU A 10 -24.46 12.49 -35.99
CA LEU A 10 -23.13 12.21 -35.46
C LEU A 10 -22.21 12.15 -36.68
N THR A 11 -21.68 13.31 -37.08
CA THR A 11 -20.56 13.45 -38.03
C THR A 11 -19.98 14.85 -37.77
N ALA A 12 -18.86 14.93 -37.07
CA ALA A 12 -17.53 14.97 -37.66
C ALA A 12 -17.24 16.35 -38.28
N SER A 13 -16.54 17.19 -37.53
CA SER A 13 -15.74 18.28 -38.09
C SER A 13 -14.40 18.26 -37.36
N LEU A 14 -13.58 17.31 -37.80
CA LEU A 14 -12.15 17.35 -37.63
C LEU A 14 -11.57 18.05 -38.88
N VAL A 15 -10.53 18.84 -38.67
CA VAL A 15 -9.54 19.35 -39.64
C VAL A 15 -9.61 20.86 -39.94
N ALA A 16 -8.63 21.52 -39.33
CA ALA A 16 -7.76 22.60 -39.82
C ALA A 16 -8.31 24.01 -40.00
N ALA A 17 -8.08 24.83 -38.98
CA ALA A 17 -7.62 26.20 -39.18
C ALA A 17 -6.27 26.35 -38.44
N VAL A 18 -5.17 26.11 -39.16
CA VAL A 18 -3.84 26.55 -38.75
C VAL A 18 -3.75 28.02 -39.13
N ALA A 19 -3.81 28.90 -38.14
CA ALA A 19 -3.40 30.29 -38.27
C ALA A 19 -2.45 30.59 -37.10
N LEU A 20 -1.16 30.71 -37.41
CA LEU A 20 -0.16 31.22 -36.49
C LEU A 20 -0.46 32.68 -36.18
N SER A 21 -0.74 33.00 -34.91
CA SER A 21 -0.19 34.19 -34.25
C SER A 21 -0.61 34.26 -32.78
N ALA A 22 0.41 34.40 -31.92
CA ALA A 22 0.40 35.13 -30.66
C ALA A 22 -0.36 34.55 -29.45
N CYS A 23 0.41 34.42 -28.36
CA CYS A 23 0.01 34.41 -26.95
C CYS A 23 -0.78 33.19 -26.45
N ALA A 24 -0.06 32.32 -25.74
CA ALA A 24 -0.65 31.42 -24.77
C ALA A 24 -1.58 32.18 -23.79
N PRO A 25 -2.70 31.57 -23.42
CA PRO A 25 -3.09 31.55 -22.03
C PRO A 25 -3.02 30.09 -21.59
N ASN A 26 -1.95 29.80 -20.86
CA ASN A 26 -2.06 29.21 -19.54
C ASN A 26 -3.33 28.36 -19.39
N VAL A 27 -3.24 27.08 -19.74
CA VAL A 27 -4.24 26.09 -19.34
C VAL A 27 -4.20 26.09 -17.81
N THR A 28 -5.04 26.91 -17.19
CA THR A 28 -5.19 26.93 -15.74
C THR A 28 -5.70 25.54 -15.41
N ALA A 29 -4.79 24.68 -14.92
CA ALA A 29 -5.16 23.35 -14.44
C ALA A 29 -6.40 23.52 -13.55
N PRO A 30 -7.45 22.69 -13.72
CA PRO A 30 -8.67 22.85 -12.95
C PRO A 30 -8.29 22.92 -11.47
N ALA A 31 -8.61 24.05 -10.84
CA ALA A 31 -8.27 24.28 -9.45
C ALA A 31 -9.00 23.22 -8.63
N MET A 32 -8.27 22.21 -8.16
CA MET A 32 -8.86 21.20 -7.29
C MET A 32 -9.48 21.91 -6.08
N PRO A 33 -10.74 21.61 -5.72
CA PRO A 33 -11.37 22.15 -4.53
C PRO A 33 -10.48 21.95 -3.31
N SER A 34 -10.42 22.93 -2.41
CA SER A 34 -9.55 22.89 -1.22
C SER A 34 -9.74 21.63 -0.38
N GLN A 35 -10.97 21.11 -0.33
CA GLN A 35 -11.32 19.86 0.35
C GLN A 35 -10.67 18.63 -0.29
N VAL A 36 -10.60 18.57 -1.62
CA VAL A 36 -9.94 17.48 -2.36
C VAL A 36 -8.43 17.55 -2.14
N ARG A 37 -7.86 18.76 -2.12
CA ARG A 37 -6.43 18.96 -1.85
C ARG A 37 -6.04 18.55 -0.42
N ALA A 38 -6.86 18.89 0.57
CA ALA A 38 -6.63 18.48 1.95
C ALA A 38 -6.70 16.95 2.11
N LEU A 39 -7.69 16.31 1.48
CA LEU A 39 -7.84 14.86 1.49
C LEU A 39 -6.64 14.16 0.83
N GLN A 40 -6.16 14.69 -0.30
CA GLN A 40 -4.97 14.15 -0.97
C GLN A 40 -3.72 14.32 -0.12
N ALA A 41 -3.53 15.47 0.55
CA ALA A 41 -2.38 15.69 1.42
C ALA A 41 -2.38 14.72 2.63
N ASP A 42 -3.55 14.45 3.21
CA ASP A 42 -3.69 13.42 4.26
C ASP A 42 -3.35 12.03 3.75
N PHE A 43 -3.78 11.68 2.52
CA PHE A 43 -3.42 10.43 1.88
C PHE A 43 -1.92 10.34 1.62
N ASP A 44 -1.30 11.34 1.02
CA ASP A 44 0.12 11.33 0.66
C ASP A 44 1.00 11.14 1.90
N ALA A 45 0.66 11.81 3.01
CA ALA A 45 1.37 11.68 4.27
C ALA A 45 1.25 10.27 4.87
N CYS A 46 0.08 9.63 4.79
CA CYS A 46 -0.06 8.26 5.26
C CYS A 46 0.60 7.24 4.31
N ALA A 47 0.43 7.44 3.00
CA ALA A 47 0.98 6.62 1.94
C ALA A 47 2.50 6.59 1.97
N GLY A 48 3.16 7.72 2.25
CA GLY A 48 4.61 7.78 2.42
C GLY A 48 5.11 6.86 3.55
N ASN A 49 4.43 6.88 4.71
CA ASN A 49 4.79 6.02 5.84
C ASN A 49 4.52 4.54 5.54
N VAL A 50 3.39 4.22 4.89
CA VAL A 50 3.05 2.85 4.50
C VAL A 50 4.04 2.32 3.46
N ASN A 51 4.28 3.05 2.36
CA ASN A 51 5.20 2.61 1.30
C ASN A 51 6.61 2.42 1.83
N GLY A 52 7.13 3.30 2.70
CA GLY A 52 8.48 3.12 3.26
C GLY A 52 8.67 1.78 3.98
N ARG A 53 7.61 1.27 4.62
CA ARG A 53 7.60 -0.06 5.28
C ARG A 53 7.51 -1.19 4.26
N LEU A 54 6.57 -1.09 3.32
CA LEU A 54 6.33 -2.13 2.32
C LEU A 54 7.50 -2.27 1.34
N ASP A 55 8.12 -1.15 0.96
CA ASP A 55 9.28 -1.13 0.08
C ASP A 55 10.51 -1.78 0.74
N ALA A 56 10.67 -1.68 2.07
CA ALA A 56 11.72 -2.40 2.78
C ALA A 56 11.55 -3.92 2.67
N VAL A 57 10.31 -4.43 2.73
CA VAL A 57 10.01 -5.85 2.53
C VAL A 57 10.30 -6.28 1.10
N VAL A 58 9.73 -5.57 0.13
CA VAL A 58 9.75 -5.93 -1.29
C VAL A 58 11.15 -5.75 -1.91
N ASN A 59 11.85 -4.66 -1.58
CA ASN A 59 13.09 -4.27 -2.25
C ASN A 59 14.35 -4.60 -1.45
N THR A 60 14.24 -4.87 -0.15
CA THR A 60 15.41 -5.15 0.70
C THR A 60 15.37 -6.55 1.28
N TYR A 61 14.42 -6.85 2.18
CA TYR A 61 14.41 -8.10 2.94
C TYR A 61 14.22 -9.32 2.05
N TYR A 62 13.21 -9.30 1.17
CA TYR A 62 12.93 -10.44 0.31
C TYR A 62 14.04 -10.70 -0.73
N PRO A 63 14.58 -9.69 -1.43
CA PRO A 63 15.73 -9.90 -2.33
C PRO A 63 17.01 -10.33 -1.62
N ASP A 64 17.27 -9.86 -0.40
CA ASP A 64 18.40 -10.34 0.40
C ASP A 64 18.21 -11.81 0.81
N PHE A 65 17.00 -12.19 1.23
CA PHE A 65 16.64 -13.58 1.52
C PHE A 65 16.85 -14.49 0.30
N LYS A 66 16.37 -14.08 -0.89
CA LYS A 66 16.57 -14.84 -2.14
C LYS A 66 18.02 -14.98 -2.56
N ARG A 67 18.88 -14.03 -2.17
CA ARG A 67 20.34 -14.10 -2.36
C ARG A 67 21.06 -14.94 -1.31
N GLY A 68 20.32 -15.61 -0.42
CA GLY A 68 20.88 -16.45 0.64
C GLY A 68 21.49 -15.67 1.81
N LYS A 69 21.26 -14.35 1.90
CA LYS A 69 21.71 -13.57 3.04
C LYS A 69 20.86 -13.89 4.26
N PHE A 70 21.46 -13.73 5.44
CA PHE A 70 20.70 -13.82 6.68
C PHE A 70 19.70 -12.67 6.80
N VAL A 71 18.41 -13.01 6.90
CA VAL A 71 17.32 -12.08 7.18
C VAL A 71 16.53 -12.61 8.38
N SER A 72 16.41 -11.84 9.46
CA SER A 72 15.56 -12.22 10.59
C SER A 72 14.09 -12.03 10.22
N VAL A 73 13.23 -13.00 10.55
CA VAL A 73 11.77 -12.93 10.28
C VAL A 73 11.08 -11.77 11.00
N VAL A 74 11.67 -11.30 12.10
CA VAL A 74 11.09 -10.24 12.94
C VAL A 74 11.04 -8.90 12.20
N PHE A 75 12.03 -8.59 11.37
CA PHE A 75 12.07 -7.30 10.65
C PHE A 75 10.98 -7.17 9.59
N PRO A 76 10.89 -8.05 8.56
CA PRO A 76 9.87 -7.91 7.53
C PRO A 76 8.46 -8.00 8.12
N ARG A 77 8.22 -8.87 9.12
CA ARG A 77 6.92 -8.94 9.79
C ARG A 77 6.60 -7.68 10.59
N THR A 78 7.58 -7.08 11.25
CA THR A 78 7.37 -5.80 11.95
C THR A 78 6.93 -4.73 10.95
N ASP A 79 7.58 -4.62 9.79
CA ASP A 79 7.21 -3.62 8.80
C ASP A 79 5.82 -3.88 8.18
N VAL A 80 5.45 -5.16 7.94
CA VAL A 80 4.08 -5.52 7.53
C VAL A 80 3.04 -5.12 8.59
N GLU A 81 3.27 -5.46 9.86
CA GLU A 81 2.31 -5.14 10.92
C GLU A 81 2.22 -3.64 11.21
N VAL A 82 3.32 -2.90 11.05
CA VAL A 82 3.31 -1.43 11.14
C VAL A 82 2.59 -0.81 9.96
N ALA A 83 2.84 -1.29 8.74
CA ALA A 83 2.11 -0.83 7.55
C ALA A 83 0.60 -1.07 7.70
N ARG A 84 0.21 -2.24 8.22
CA ARG A 84 -1.18 -2.56 8.56
C ARG A 84 -1.75 -1.57 9.57
N TYR A 85 -1.02 -1.27 10.64
CA TYR A 85 -1.43 -0.28 11.65
C TYR A 85 -1.66 1.11 11.08
N LEU A 86 -0.77 1.58 10.21
CA LEU A 86 -0.93 2.87 9.57
C LEU A 86 -2.11 2.90 8.60
N LEU A 87 -2.33 1.79 7.88
CA LEU A 87 -3.37 1.68 6.85
C LEU A 87 -4.78 1.53 7.43
N THR A 88 -4.93 0.92 8.61
CA THR A 88 -6.22 0.65 9.28
C THR A 88 -6.55 1.65 10.40
N ASP A 89 -5.92 2.82 10.37
CA ASP A 89 -6.04 3.86 11.40
C ASP A 89 -5.84 3.33 12.84
N GLY A 90 -4.91 2.38 12.98
CA GLY A 90 -4.47 1.82 14.25
C GLY A 90 -5.36 0.73 14.84
N THR A 91 -6.38 0.29 14.10
CA THR A 91 -7.29 -0.78 14.55
C THR A 91 -6.68 -2.18 14.45
N GLN A 92 -5.62 -2.35 13.67
CA GLN A 92 -4.93 -3.64 13.47
C GLN A 92 -3.41 -3.44 13.45
N GLY A 93 -2.65 -4.53 13.57
CA GLY A 93 -1.19 -4.49 13.42
C GLY A 93 -0.45 -3.90 14.62
N LYS A 94 0.83 -3.61 14.41
CA LYS A 94 1.77 -3.20 15.46
C LYS A 94 1.86 -1.67 15.50
N SER A 95 1.66 -1.10 16.68
CA SER A 95 1.71 0.36 16.84
C SER A 95 3.06 0.94 16.43
N SER A 96 3.00 2.12 15.83
CA SER A 96 4.18 2.86 15.39
C SER A 96 3.86 4.35 15.35
N PRO A 97 4.85 5.23 15.60
CA PRO A 97 4.71 6.63 15.24
C PRO A 97 4.59 6.78 13.71
N GLY A 98 3.74 7.68 13.27
CA GLY A 98 3.52 7.96 11.85
C GLY A 98 2.12 8.48 11.57
N LYS A 99 1.93 9.16 10.44
CA LYS A 99 0.60 9.58 10.00
C LYS A 99 -0.16 8.34 9.53
N ARG A 100 -1.29 8.07 10.17
CA ARG A 100 -2.22 7.00 9.78
C ARG A 100 -3.12 7.46 8.65
N CYS A 101 -3.63 6.51 7.86
CA CYS A 101 -4.60 6.78 6.81
C CYS A 101 -5.98 6.95 7.43
N PRO A 102 -6.51 8.19 7.54
CA PRO A 102 -7.80 8.42 8.17
C PRO A 102 -8.93 7.73 7.38
N PRO A 103 -10.06 7.39 8.00
CA PRO A 103 -11.19 6.75 7.31
C PRO A 103 -11.68 7.51 6.07
N SER A 104 -11.52 8.84 6.05
CA SER A 104 -11.89 9.70 4.92
C SER A 104 -11.15 9.35 3.62
N VAL A 105 -9.95 8.77 3.67
CA VAL A 105 -9.17 8.41 2.46
C VAL A 105 -9.43 6.98 1.98
N TRP A 106 -10.18 6.16 2.71
CA TRP A 106 -10.34 4.73 2.39
C TRP A 106 -11.13 4.47 1.10
N THR A 107 -11.89 5.45 0.64
CA THR A 107 -12.65 5.41 -0.62
C THR A 107 -11.81 5.80 -1.83
N LEU A 108 -10.59 6.32 -1.64
CA LEU A 108 -9.72 6.71 -2.72
C LEU A 108 -9.19 5.46 -3.45
N PRO A 109 -9.17 5.43 -4.80
CA PRO A 109 -8.59 4.31 -5.55
C PRO A 109 -7.14 4.01 -5.17
N GLN A 110 -6.36 5.05 -4.87
CA GLN A 110 -4.96 4.95 -4.47
C GLN A 110 -4.77 4.20 -3.13
N TYR A 111 -5.76 4.28 -2.24
CA TYR A 111 -5.76 3.52 -0.99
C TYR A 111 -5.93 2.01 -1.24
N LEU A 112 -6.70 1.62 -2.27
CA LEU A 112 -6.82 0.22 -2.68
C LEU A 112 -5.50 -0.33 -3.23
N GLU A 113 -4.71 0.49 -3.92
CA GLU A 113 -3.38 0.10 -4.38
C GLU A 113 -2.41 -0.11 -3.21
N LEU A 114 -2.48 0.72 -2.15
CA LEU A 114 -1.71 0.46 -0.92
C LEU A 114 -2.11 -0.85 -0.24
N LYS A 115 -3.40 -1.19 -0.22
CA LYS A 115 -3.89 -2.48 0.31
C LYS A 115 -3.30 -3.66 -0.46
N LYS A 116 -3.32 -3.61 -1.80
CA LYS A 116 -2.71 -4.66 -2.63
C LYS A 116 -1.21 -4.80 -2.37
N LYS A 117 -0.49 -3.68 -2.21
CA LYS A 117 0.94 -3.73 -1.84
C LYS A 117 1.15 -4.37 -0.46
N LEU A 118 0.29 -4.09 0.51
CA LEU A 118 0.36 -4.71 1.83
C LEU A 118 0.16 -6.23 1.72
N GLU A 119 -0.87 -6.68 0.99
CA GLU A 119 -1.14 -8.10 0.76
C GLU A 119 0.05 -8.80 0.07
N HIS A 120 0.67 -8.13 -0.90
CA HIS A 120 1.87 -8.65 -1.56
C HIS A 120 3.05 -8.78 -0.60
N ALA A 121 3.36 -7.74 0.18
CA ALA A 121 4.44 -7.76 1.16
C ALA A 121 4.20 -8.81 2.26
N GLU A 122 2.94 -9.01 2.66
CA GLU A 122 2.55 -10.06 3.60
C GLU A 122 2.82 -11.46 3.05
N ALA A 123 2.49 -11.72 1.78
CA ALA A 123 2.80 -12.98 1.12
C ALA A 123 4.31 -13.25 1.05
N LEU A 124 5.11 -12.24 0.70
CA LEU A 124 6.57 -12.35 0.68
C LEU A 124 7.14 -12.63 2.08
N THR A 125 6.62 -11.96 3.10
CA THR A 125 7.02 -12.16 4.49
C THR A 125 6.67 -13.57 4.97
N ALA A 126 5.49 -14.07 4.63
CA ALA A 126 5.06 -15.43 4.98
C ALA A 126 5.96 -16.50 4.33
N GLU A 127 6.49 -16.25 3.13
CA GLU A 127 7.47 -17.13 2.50
C GLU A 127 8.79 -17.18 3.30
N ILE A 128 9.31 -16.01 3.73
CA ILE A 128 10.51 -15.94 4.57
C ILE A 128 10.28 -16.71 5.88
N GLU A 129 9.14 -16.51 6.53
CA GLU A 129 8.76 -17.21 7.77
C GLU A 129 8.72 -18.72 7.59
N THR A 130 8.02 -19.18 6.55
CA THR A 130 7.87 -20.61 6.27
C THR A 130 9.21 -21.26 5.98
N ALA A 131 10.09 -20.58 5.22
CA ALA A 131 11.45 -21.06 4.95
C ALA A 131 12.30 -21.17 6.23
N LYS A 132 11.96 -20.41 7.29
CA LYS A 132 12.59 -20.49 8.61
C LYS A 132 11.90 -21.48 9.56
N GLY A 133 10.89 -22.22 9.09
CA GLY A 133 10.12 -23.14 9.91
C GLY A 133 9.20 -22.43 10.91
N LEU A 134 8.76 -21.20 10.60
CA LEU A 134 7.94 -20.38 11.47
C LEU A 134 6.65 -19.99 10.75
N LYS A 135 5.59 -19.74 11.53
CA LYS A 135 4.35 -19.14 11.06
C LYS A 135 3.93 -18.04 12.01
N PHE A 136 3.72 -16.83 11.48
CA PHE A 136 3.21 -15.73 12.31
C PHE A 136 1.86 -16.09 12.95
N ASN A 137 1.74 -15.84 14.25
CA ASN A 137 0.60 -16.21 15.09
C ASN A 137 -0.16 -14.99 15.65
N GLY A 138 0.27 -13.78 15.32
CA GLY A 138 -0.34 -12.55 15.78
C GLY A 138 0.52 -11.79 16.80
N LEU A 139 -0.12 -10.80 17.42
CA LEU A 139 0.49 -9.90 18.39
C LEU A 139 -0.03 -10.20 19.79
N VAL A 140 0.87 -10.38 20.76
CA VAL A 140 0.53 -10.49 22.19
C VAL A 140 1.29 -9.40 22.93
N GLU A 141 0.56 -8.52 23.62
CA GLU A 141 1.15 -7.35 24.31
C GLU A 141 2.01 -6.48 23.37
N GLY A 142 1.64 -6.40 22.10
CA GLY A 142 2.37 -5.67 21.06
C GLY A 142 3.64 -6.37 20.55
N ASN A 143 3.96 -7.57 21.03
CA ASN A 143 5.07 -8.39 20.56
C ASN A 143 4.63 -9.38 19.49
N LEU A 144 5.50 -9.62 18.50
CA LEU A 144 5.26 -10.62 17.47
C LEU A 144 5.36 -12.02 18.06
N THR A 145 4.36 -12.84 17.79
CA THR A 145 4.34 -14.25 18.18
C THR A 145 4.34 -15.14 16.95
N TYR A 146 4.97 -16.30 17.06
CA TYR A 146 5.09 -17.25 15.97
C TYR A 146 4.85 -18.67 16.47
N VAL A 147 4.31 -19.54 15.62
CA VAL A 147 4.34 -20.98 15.84
C VAL A 147 5.55 -21.55 15.14
N ASP A 148 6.36 -22.32 15.87
CA ASP A 148 7.39 -23.19 15.31
C ASP A 148 6.72 -24.38 14.63
N LEU A 149 6.86 -24.48 13.31
CA LEU A 149 6.22 -25.50 12.48
C LEU A 149 6.73 -26.92 12.76
N LYS A 150 7.92 -27.07 13.36
CA LYS A 150 8.47 -28.38 13.71
C LYS A 150 7.95 -28.89 15.05
N THR A 151 7.80 -28.00 16.03
CA THR A 151 7.46 -28.38 17.41
C THR A 151 6.05 -28.00 17.84
N ASN A 152 5.32 -27.24 17.02
CA ASN A 152 4.02 -26.63 17.32
C ASN A 152 4.02 -25.76 18.59
N ARG A 153 5.19 -25.27 19.01
CA ARG A 153 5.31 -24.36 20.16
C ARG A 153 5.11 -22.91 19.70
N VAL A 154 4.44 -22.13 20.54
CA VAL A 154 4.35 -20.68 20.39
C VAL A 154 5.62 -20.05 20.95
N LEU A 155 6.25 -19.19 20.15
CA LEU A 155 7.44 -18.42 20.46
C LEU A 155 7.05 -16.94 20.57
N THR A 156 7.48 -16.28 21.64
CA THR A 156 7.03 -14.90 21.99
C THR A 156 8.18 -13.88 22.08
N ARG A 157 9.45 -14.29 21.90
CA ARG A 157 10.61 -13.38 22.01
C ARG A 157 11.67 -13.58 20.91
N THR A 158 12.24 -12.47 20.44
CA THR A 158 13.27 -12.37 19.38
C THR A 158 14.45 -13.34 19.55
N PHE A 159 14.87 -13.61 20.80
CA PHE A 159 16.03 -14.45 21.10
C PHE A 159 15.82 -15.94 20.82
N GLU A 160 14.57 -16.42 20.79
CA GLU A 160 14.25 -17.82 20.47
C GLU A 160 14.33 -18.11 18.96
N PHE A 161 14.34 -17.07 18.14
CA PHE A 161 14.38 -17.17 16.67
C PHE A 161 15.81 -17.20 16.09
N GLN A 162 16.83 -16.97 16.93
CA GLN A 162 18.24 -16.97 16.51
C GLN A 162 19.00 -18.26 16.85
N SER A 163 18.44 -19.14 17.69
CA SER A 163 19.16 -20.26 18.30
C SER A 163 18.92 -21.63 17.64
N ARG A 164 18.49 -21.67 16.38
CA ARG A 164 18.25 -22.93 15.66
C ARG A 164 18.84 -22.96 14.27
#